data_AF-A0A2S4V597-F1
#
_entry.id   AF-A0A2S4V597-F1
#
_cell.length_a   1.000
_cell.length_b   1.000
_cell.length_c   1.000
_cell.angle_alpha   90.00
_cell.angle_beta   90.00
_cell.angle_gamma   90.00
#
_symmetry.space_group_name_H-M   'P 1'
#
loop_
_entity.id
_entity.type
_entity.pdbx_description
1 polymer ?
#
loop_
_entity_poly.entity_id
_entity_poly.type
_entity_poly.pdbx_seq_one_letter_code
_entity_poly.pdbx_strand_id
1 'polypeptide(L)'
;MSGLSCLANYRTLYRTYRKTSRHANPPIPLPIRSQLRSLIDAGLKDHQLESVTQYLVSSNLHQELVRRYNPADDLTEPERLKATVNRVGLNMPKALDLNTPLK
;
A
#
# COMPACT_ATOMS: atom_id res chain seq x y z
N MET A 1 -15.10 16.74 24.71
CA MET A 1 -14.58 17.02 23.36
C MET A 1 -15.71 17.61 22.54
N SER A 2 -15.57 18.85 22.08
CA SER A 2 -16.58 19.49 21.23
C SER A 2 -16.79 18.66 19.95
N GLY A 3 -18.04 18.42 19.54
CA GLY A 3 -18.36 17.53 18.41
C GLY A 3 -17.67 17.92 17.08
N LEU A 4 -17.35 19.20 16.91
CA LEU A 4 -16.59 19.73 15.76
C LEU A 4 -15.14 19.24 15.73
N SER A 5 -14.48 19.13 16.89
CA SER A 5 -13.08 18.64 16.99
C SER A 5 -12.99 17.15 16.64
N CYS A 6 -13.95 16.35 17.10
CA CYS A 6 -14.08 14.93 16.75
C CYS A 6 -14.16 14.72 15.22
N LEU A 7 -15.01 15.48 14.53
CA LEU A 7 -15.13 15.42 13.07
C LEU A 7 -13.86 15.86 12.35
N ALA A 8 -13.17 16.89 12.84
CA ALA A 8 -11.91 17.34 12.28
C ALA A 8 -10.83 16.24 12.38
N ASN A 9 -10.69 15.63 13.56
CA ASN A 9 -9.73 14.57 13.83
C ASN A 9 -10.00 13.32 12.97
N TYR A 10 -11.26 12.91 12.86
CA TYR A 10 -11.67 11.82 11.96
C TYR A 10 -11.29 12.13 10.50
N ARG A 11 -11.58 13.35 10.01
CA ARG A 11 -11.25 13.75 8.63
C ARG A 11 -9.75 13.74 8.38
N THR A 12 -8.95 14.19 9.34
CA THR A 12 -7.49 14.17 9.24
C THR A 12 -6.98 12.73 9.11
N LEU A 13 -7.36 11.83 10.03
CA LEU A 13 -6.99 10.41 9.98
C LEU A 13 -7.46 9.73 8.68
N TYR A 14 -8.68 10.00 8.26
CA TYR A 14 -9.23 9.43 7.03
C TYR A 14 -8.44 9.88 5.79
N ARG A 15 -8.08 11.17 5.72
CA ARG A 15 -7.30 11.73 4.61
C ARG A 15 -5.87 11.25 4.60
N THR A 16 -5.22 11.15 5.76
CA THR A 16 -3.85 10.61 5.86
C THR A 16 -3.84 9.14 5.46
N TYR A 17 -4.79 8.34 5.95
CA TYR A 17 -4.93 6.94 5.53
C TYR A 17 -5.15 6.83 4.01
N ARG A 18 -6.03 7.66 3.43
CA ARG A 18 -6.31 7.64 1.97
C ARG A 18 -5.04 7.90 1.14
N LYS A 19 -4.15 8.78 1.61
CA LYS A 19 -2.85 9.07 0.96
C LYS A 19 -1.90 7.87 0.99
N THR A 20 -2.11 6.89 1.87
CA THR A 20 -1.24 5.71 1.93
C THR A 20 -1.39 4.79 0.72
N SER A 21 -2.54 4.83 0.05
CA SER A 21 -2.83 3.95 -1.08
C SER A 21 -2.20 4.42 -2.39
N ARG A 22 -1.94 3.47 -3.28
CA ARG A 22 -1.32 3.69 -4.62
C ARG A 22 -2.33 4.19 -5.65
N HIS A 23 -3.62 3.95 -5.44
CA HIS A 23 -4.65 4.26 -6.43
C HIS A 23 -5.08 5.72 -6.32
N ALA A 24 -5.40 6.36 -7.45
CA ALA A 24 -5.88 7.74 -7.49
C ALA A 24 -7.17 7.94 -6.65
N ASN A 25 -8.05 6.94 -6.67
CA ASN A 25 -9.29 6.90 -5.88
C ASN A 25 -9.41 5.57 -5.13
N PRO A 26 -8.67 5.41 -4.02
CA PRO A 26 -8.63 4.15 -3.32
C PRO A 26 -9.91 3.95 -2.50
N PRO A 27 -10.67 2.86 -2.72
CA PRO A 27 -11.77 2.52 -1.84
C PRO A 27 -11.20 2.15 -0.47
N ILE A 28 -11.69 2.79 0.59
CA ILE A 28 -11.28 2.44 1.95
C ILE A 28 -12.13 1.25 2.41
N PRO A 29 -11.51 0.11 2.79
CA PRO A 29 -12.24 -1.04 3.30
C PRO A 29 -13.12 -0.69 4.50
N LEU A 30 -14.32 -1.27 4.55
CA LEU A 30 -15.27 -1.05 5.65
C LEU A 30 -14.66 -1.26 7.04
N PRO A 31 -13.87 -2.33 7.29
CA PRO A 31 -13.27 -2.59 8.61
C PRO A 31 -12.36 -1.45 9.07
N ILE A 32 -11.61 -0.86 8.14
CA ILE A 32 -10.68 0.24 8.44
C ILE A 32 -11.47 1.50 8.76
N ARG A 33 -12.54 1.76 7.98
CA ARG A 33 -13.43 2.89 8.26
C ARG A 33 -14.10 2.77 9.63
N SER A 34 -14.53 1.57 10.05
CA SER A 34 -15.06 1.36 11.40
C SER A 34 -13.98 1.54 12.47
N GLN A 35 -12.76 1.05 12.24
CA GLN A 35 -11.64 1.21 13.18
C GLN A 35 -11.29 2.69 13.39
N LEU A 36 -11.22 3.48 12.32
CA LEU A 36 -10.93 4.92 12.41
C LEU A 36 -12.01 5.67 13.21
N ARG A 37 -13.27 5.24 13.12
CA ARG A 37 -14.36 5.80 13.93
C ARG A 37 -14.23 5.37 15.38
N SER A 38 -13.99 4.09 15.65
CA SER A 38 -13.85 3.59 17.02
C SER A 38 -12.71 4.27 17.78
N LEU A 39 -11.60 4.61 17.11
CA LEU A 39 -10.48 5.35 17.71
C LEU A 39 -10.91 6.76 18.16
N ILE A 40 -11.76 7.42 17.38
CA ILE A 40 -12.28 8.75 17.70
C ILE A 40 -13.37 8.66 18.80
N ASP A 41 -14.26 7.67 18.70
CA ASP A 41 -15.32 7.43 19.68
C ASP A 41 -14.75 7.02 21.05
N ALA A 42 -13.60 6.34 21.07
CA ALA A 42 -12.85 6.01 22.29
C ALA A 42 -12.29 7.26 23.01
N GLY A 43 -12.37 8.45 22.41
CA GLY A 43 -11.95 9.69 23.04
C GLY A 43 -10.45 9.81 23.26
N LEU A 44 -9.66 9.28 22.31
CA LEU A 44 -8.19 9.41 22.34
C LEU A 44 -7.77 10.87 22.54
N LYS A 45 -6.71 11.06 23.33
CA LYS A 45 -6.10 12.37 23.54
C LYS A 45 -5.36 12.80 22.27
N ASP A 46 -5.17 14.11 22.10
CA ASP A 46 -4.58 14.67 20.87
C ASP A 46 -3.19 14.08 20.54
N HIS A 47 -2.33 13.89 21.54
CA HIS A 47 -1.00 13.28 21.32
C HIS A 47 -1.06 11.81 20.83
N GLN A 48 -2.09 11.06 21.21
CA GLN A 48 -2.28 9.69 20.76
C GLN A 48 -2.75 9.68 19.29
N LEU A 49 -3.66 10.60 18.95
CA LEU A 49 -4.09 10.80 17.56
C LEU A 49 -2.93 11.23 16.68
N GLU A 50 -2.08 12.13 17.16
CA GLU A 50 -0.86 12.55 16.47
C GLU A 50 0.08 11.37 16.23
N SER A 51 0.30 10.53 17.25
CA SER A 51 1.12 9.32 17.13
C SER A 51 0.57 8.36 16.05
N VAL A 52 -0.75 8.17 15.99
CA VAL A 52 -1.41 7.37 14.95
C VAL A 52 -1.23 8.01 13.57
N THR A 53 -1.40 9.32 13.44
CA THR A 53 -1.18 10.01 12.17
C THR A 53 0.27 9.85 11.70
N GLN A 54 1.24 9.96 12.61
CA GLN A 54 2.66 9.81 12.30
C GLN A 54 2.99 8.40 11.83
N TYR A 55 2.40 7.38 12.46
CA TYR A 55 2.52 6.00 12.02
C TYR A 55 2.01 5.79 10.59
N LEU A 56 0.87 6.38 10.23
CA LEU A 56 0.33 6.27 8.87
C LEU A 56 1.26 6.91 7.83
N VAL A 57 1.85 8.05 8.17
CA VAL A 57 2.82 8.75 7.31
C VAL A 57 4.10 7.93 7.15
N SER A 58 4.67 7.42 8.25
CA SER A 58 5.89 6.62 8.21
C SER A 58 5.69 5.29 7.49
N SER A 59 4.52 4.64 7.65
CA SER A 59 4.16 3.43 6.93
C SER A 59 4.07 3.68 5.42
N ASN A 60 3.48 4.79 4.99
CA ASN A 60 3.43 5.14 3.57
C ASN A 60 4.82 5.41 2.99
N LEU A 61 5.64 6.20 3.70
CA LEU A 61 7.02 6.48 3.28
C LEU A 61 7.84 5.19 3.19
N HIS A 62 7.70 4.29 4.16
CA HIS A 62 8.36 2.99 4.14
C HIS A 62 7.96 2.18 2.89
N GLN A 63 6.66 2.07 2.61
CA GLN A 63 6.19 1.37 1.41
C GLN A 63 6.70 2.01 0.12
N GLU A 64 6.81 3.34 0.08
CA GLU A 64 7.36 4.04 -1.06
C GLU A 64 8.85 3.74 -1.27
N LEU A 65 9.65 3.75 -0.19
CA LEU A 65 11.06 3.39 -0.24
C LEU A 65 11.26 1.95 -0.71
N VAL A 66 10.47 1.00 -0.17
CA VAL A 66 10.52 -0.40 -0.59
C VAL A 66 10.29 -0.52 -2.10
N ARG A 67 9.29 0.18 -2.65
CA ARG A 67 9.02 0.11 -4.10
C ARG A 67 10.13 0.72 -4.95
N ARG A 68 10.71 1.84 -4.51
CA ARG A 68 11.75 2.55 -5.27
C ARG A 68 13.06 1.76 -5.31
N TYR A 69 13.43 1.14 -4.19
CA TYR A 69 14.73 0.49 -4.03
C TYR A 69 14.67 -1.04 -4.18
N ASN A 70 13.50 -1.65 -4.00
CA ASN A 70 13.25 -3.07 -4.22
C ASN A 70 12.09 -3.29 -5.20
N PRO A 71 12.26 -2.99 -6.50
CA PRO A 71 11.22 -3.19 -7.51
C PRO A 71 10.88 -4.67 -7.76
N ALA A 72 11.68 -5.60 -7.23
CA ALA A 72 11.44 -7.04 -7.34
C ALA A 72 10.58 -7.61 -6.19
N ASP A 73 10.24 -6.81 -5.18
CA ASP A 73 9.49 -7.24 -4.00
C ASP A 73 8.07 -7.70 -4.33
N ASP A 74 7.40 -6.98 -5.25
CA ASP A 74 6.03 -7.27 -5.69
C ASP A 74 5.97 -8.36 -6.79
N LEU A 75 7.13 -8.87 -7.26
CA LEU A 75 7.19 -9.81 -8.40
C LEU A 75 7.24 -11.26 -7.91
N THR A 76 6.44 -12.12 -8.53
CA THR A 76 6.57 -13.56 -8.38
C THR A 76 7.88 -14.04 -9.01
N GLU A 77 8.41 -15.20 -8.57
CA GLU A 77 9.65 -15.76 -9.10
C GLU A 77 9.72 -15.83 -10.65
N PRO A 78 8.68 -16.29 -11.38
CA PRO A 78 8.72 -16.26 -12.85
C PRO A 78 8.77 -14.84 -13.43
N GLU A 79 8.12 -13.86 -12.79
CA GLU A 79 8.16 -12.46 -13.22
C GLU A 79 9.51 -11.81 -12.93
N ARG A 80 10.16 -12.17 -11.82
CA ARG A 80 11.54 -11.77 -11.48
C ARG A 80 12.54 -12.29 -12.52
N LEU A 81 12.43 -13.57 -12.88
CA LEU A 81 13.24 -14.17 -13.95
C LEU A 81 13.04 -13.43 -15.27
N LYS A 82 11.78 -13.18 -15.65
CA LYS A 82 11.44 -12.43 -16.87
C LYS A 82 12.01 -11.02 -16.87
N ALA A 83 11.85 -10.28 -15.77
CA ALA A 83 12.41 -8.93 -15.63
C ALA A 83 13.94 -8.94 -15.74
N THR A 84 14.60 -9.96 -15.18
CA THR A 84 16.06 -10.14 -15.24
C THR A 84 16.53 -10.41 -16.67
N VAL A 85 15.87 -11.33 -17.37
CA VAL A 85 16.15 -11.68 -18.78
C VAL A 85 15.96 -10.46 -19.69
N ASN A 86 14.91 -9.68 -19.48
CA ASN A 86 14.69 -8.43 -20.22
C ASN A 86 15.76 -7.37 -19.96
N ARG A 87 16.33 -7.29 -18.74
CA ARG A 87 17.40 -6.33 -18.41
C ARG A 87 18.69 -6.58 -19.19
N VAL A 88 18.94 -7.82 -19.60
CA VAL A 88 20.09 -8.19 -20.43
C VAL A 88 19.77 -8.21 -21.93
N GLY A 89 18.59 -7.71 -22.32
CA GLY A 89 18.16 -7.69 -23.73
C GLY A 89 17.79 -9.05 -24.29
N LEU A 90 17.57 -10.05 -23.44
CA LEU A 90 17.10 -11.37 -23.82
C LEU A 90 15.57 -11.47 -23.62
N ASN A 91 14.94 -12.46 -24.26
CA ASN A 91 13.53 -12.80 -24.02
C ASN A 91 13.46 -14.10 -23.23
N MET A 92 12.43 -14.24 -22.39
CA MET A 92 12.17 -15.53 -21.72
C MET A 92 11.99 -16.63 -22.76
N PRO A 93 12.60 -17.81 -22.55
CA PRO A 93 12.40 -18.95 -23.45
C PRO A 93 10.92 -19.30 -23.50
N LYS A 94 10.45 -19.64 -24.71
CA LYS A 94 9.09 -20.18 -24.87
C LYS A 94 9.01 -21.48 -24.08
N ALA A 95 7.91 -21.67 -23.36
CA ALA A 95 7.62 -22.96 -22.75
C ALA A 95 7.66 -24.03 -23.86
N LEU A 96 8.33 -25.14 -23.57
CA LEU A 96 8.45 -26.24 -24.51
C LEU A 96 7.05 -26.83 -24.73
N ASP A 97 6.53 -26.73 -25.96
CA ASP A 97 5.27 -27.38 -26.31
C ASP A 97 5.55 -28.85 -26.65
N LEU A 98 5.21 -29.75 -25.73
CA LEU A 98 5.46 -31.20 -25.89
C LEU A 98 4.68 -31.81 -27.06
N ASN A 99 3.65 -31.12 -27.56
CA ASN A 99 2.83 -31.58 -28.68
C ASN A 99 3.39 -31.16 -30.05
N THR A 100 4.30 -30.18 -30.07
CA THR A 100 4.87 -29.63 -31.31
C THR A 100 6.40 -29.58 -31.17
N PRO A 101 7.12 -30.67 -31.49
CA PRO A 101 8.58 -30.66 -31.41
C PRO A 101 9.15 -29.64 -32.38
N LEU A 102 10.11 -28.83 -31.89
CA LEU A 102 10.85 -27.88 -32.70
C LEU A 102 11.61 -28.65 -33.79
N LYS A 103 11.35 -28.31 -35.06
CA LYS A 103 12.03 -28.88 -36.23
C LYS A 103 13.52 -28.54 -36.26
#